data_AF-X1DHQ3-F1
#
_entry.id   AF-X1DHQ3-F1
#
_cell.length_a   1.000
_cell.length_b   1.000
_cell.length_c   1.000
_cell.angle_alpha   90.00
_cell.angle_beta   90.00
_cell.angle_gamma   90.00
#
_symmetry.space_group_name_H-M   'P 1'
#
loop_
_entity.id
_entity.type
_entity.pdbx_description
1 polymer ?
#
loop_
_entity_poly.entity_id
_entity_poly.type
_entity_poly.pdbx_seq_one_letter_code
_entity_poly.pdbx_strand_id
1 'polypeptide(L)' 'AKQANMRAKLRTDMAYYAIHHPAVLRAALRQAPEAVKPALLRAIAVSEANYEKALEALD' A
#
# COMPACT_ATOMS: atom_id res chain seq x y z
N ALA A 1 -7.20 -23.90 12.81
CA ALA A 1 -7.58 -24.09 11.38
C ALA A 1 -8.27 -22.86 10.76
N LYS A 2 -9.43 -22.39 11.26
CA LYS A 2 -10.18 -21.26 10.67
C LYS A 2 -9.44 -19.91 10.73
N GLN A 3 -8.79 -19.63 11.85
CA GLN A 3 -8.06 -18.36 12.07
C GLN A 3 -6.78 -18.24 11.22
N ALA A 4 -6.05 -19.34 11.04
CA ALA A 4 -4.86 -19.40 10.17
C ALA A 4 -5.22 -19.15 8.70
N ASN A 5 -6.36 -19.67 8.23
CA ASN A 5 -6.86 -19.43 6.88
C ASN A 5 -7.29 -17.96 6.67
N MET A 6 -7.92 -17.34 7.67
CA MET A 6 -8.23 -15.90 7.64
C MET A 6 -6.97 -15.03 7.63
N ARG A 7 -5.95 -15.36 8.42
CA ARG A 7 -4.65 -14.64 8.41
C ARG A 7 -3.94 -14.80 7.07
N ALA A 8 -3.93 -15.99 6.49
CA ALA A 8 -3.35 -16.24 5.16
C ALA A 8 -4.07 -15.42 4.07
N LYS A 9 -5.41 -15.40 4.07
CA LYS A 9 -6.21 -14.58 3.15
C LYS A 9 -5.90 -13.08 3.33
N LEU A 10 -5.90 -12.59 4.56
CA LEU A 10 -5.60 -11.20 4.86
C LEU A 10 -4.19 -10.81 4.38
N ARG A 11 -3.20 -11.68 4.58
CA ARG A 11 -1.84 -11.48 4.09
C ARG A 11 -1.80 -11.39 2.57
N THR A 12 -2.48 -12.28 1.86
CA THR A 12 -2.57 -12.25 0.39
C THR A 12 -3.21 -10.96 -0.10
N ASP A 13 -4.33 -10.55 0.50
CA ASP A 13 -5.03 -9.31 0.14
C ASP A 13 -4.13 -8.10 0.41
N MET A 14 -3.44 -8.06 1.55
CA MET A 14 -2.52 -6.97 1.90
C MET A 14 -1.30 -6.89 0.97
N ALA A 15 -0.71 -8.03 0.59
CA ALA A 15 0.39 -8.06 -0.37
C ALA A 15 -0.06 -7.56 -1.75
N TYR A 16 -1.27 -7.94 -2.18
CA TYR A 16 -1.87 -7.43 -3.42
C TYR A 16 -2.04 -5.90 -3.37
N TYR A 17 -2.64 -5.35 -2.31
CA TYR A 17 -2.84 -3.91 -2.19
C TYR A 17 -1.53 -3.12 -2.03
N ALA A 18 -0.54 -3.69 -1.32
CA ALA A 18 0.78 -3.09 -1.18
C ALA A 18 1.50 -2.91 -2.54
N ILE A 19 1.22 -3.78 -3.52
CA ILE A 19 1.80 -3.69 -4.87
C ILE A 19 0.96 -2.77 -5.78
N HIS A 20 -0.37 -2.91 -5.76
CA HIS A 20 -1.23 -2.25 -6.73
C HIS A 20 -1.59 -0.80 -6.36
N HIS A 21 -1.76 -0.46 -5.08
CA HIS A 21 -2.08 0.91 -4.68
C HIS A 21 -0.96 1.90 -5.02
N PRO A 22 0.33 1.60 -4.77
CA PRO A 22 1.40 2.52 -5.18
C PRO A 22 1.48 2.71 -6.69
N ALA A 23 1.16 1.70 -7.50
CA ALA A 23 1.13 1.84 -8.96
C ALA A 23 0.06 2.84 -9.41
N VAL A 24 -1.14 2.76 -8.83
CA VAL A 24 -2.25 3.69 -9.10
C VAL A 24 -1.91 5.10 -8.61
N LEU A 25 -1.35 5.23 -7.41
CA LEU A 25 -0.97 6.53 -6.85
C LEU A 25 0.19 7.17 -7.63
N ARG A 26 1.17 6.39 -8.09
CA ARG A 26 2.23 6.87 -8.99
C ARG A 26 1.66 7.31 -10.35
N ALA A 27 0.64 6.62 -10.86
CA ALA A 27 -0.04 7.04 -12.08
C ALA A 27 -0.82 8.35 -11.90
N ALA A 28 -1.45 8.56 -10.73
CA ALA A 28 -2.07 9.83 -10.37
C ALA A 28 -1.02 10.94 -10.19
N LEU A 29 0.13 10.63 -9.59
CA LEU A 29 1.25 11.57 -9.43
C LEU A 29 1.78 12.08 -10.77
N ARG A 30 1.85 11.22 -11.80
CA ARG A 30 2.27 11.65 -13.15
C ARG A 30 1.33 12.69 -13.76
N GLN A 31 0.05 12.65 -13.41
CA GLN A 31 -1.00 13.55 -13.93
C GLN A 31 -1.24 14.76 -13.03
N ALA A 32 -0.70 14.75 -11.80
CA ALA A 32 -0.93 15.79 -10.82
C ALA A 32 -0.19 17.08 -11.16
N PRO A 33 -0.76 18.27 -10.85
CA PRO A 33 -0.04 19.54 -10.97
C PRO A 33 1.27 19.55 -10.17
N GLU A 34 2.32 20.21 -10.70
CA GLU A 34 3.64 20.27 -10.05
C GLU A 34 3.57 20.75 -8.60
N ALA A 35 2.69 21.72 -8.32
CA ALA A 35 2.50 22.28 -6.98
C ALA A 35 2.06 21.24 -5.92
N VAL A 36 1.36 20.16 -6.32
CA VAL A 36 0.84 19.16 -5.39
C VAL A 36 1.65 17.85 -5.38
N LYS A 37 2.55 17.64 -6.35
CA LYS A 37 3.38 16.43 -6.44
C LYS A 37 4.19 16.15 -5.16
N PRO A 38 4.80 17.14 -4.48
CA PRO A 38 5.54 16.88 -3.25
C PRO A 38 4.65 16.35 -2.12
N ALA A 39 3.43 16.88 -1.98
CA ALA A 39 2.48 16.41 -0.98
C ALA A 39 1.98 14.99 -1.29
N LEU A 40 1.70 14.72 -2.56
CA LEU A 40 1.24 13.40 -3.01
C LEU A 40 2.34 12.33 -2.87
N LEU A 41 3.60 12.67 -3.13
CA LEU A 41 4.75 11.79 -2.88
C LEU A 41 4.87 11.38 -1.42
N ARG A 42 4.68 12.32 -0.49
CA ARG A 42 4.70 12.02 0.95
C ARG A 42 3.55 11.09 1.35
N ALA A 43 2.36 11.31 0.82
CA ALA A 43 1.21 10.45 1.08
C ALA A 43 1.44 9.01 0.58
N ILE A 44 2.07 8.85 -0.60
CA ILE A 44 2.45 7.54 -1.14
C ILE A 44 3.45 6.85 -0.22
N ALA A 45 4.52 7.55 0.19
CA ALA A 45 5.53 6.98 1.06
C ALA A 45 4.98 6.52 2.41
N VAL A 46 4.07 7.30 3.02
CA VAL A 46 3.39 6.92 4.26
C VAL A 46 2.50 5.69 4.04
N SER A 47 1.78 5.65 2.92
CA SER A 47 0.94 4.50 2.57
C SER A 47 1.77 3.22 2.39
N GLU A 48 2.88 3.27 1.65
CA GLU A 48 3.78 2.13 1.43
C GLU A 48 4.34 1.60 2.75
N ALA A 49 4.88 2.50 3.60
CA ALA A 49 5.43 2.12 4.90
C ALA A 49 4.40 1.49 5.85
N ASN A 50 3.12 1.91 5.78
CA ASN A 50 2.07 1.33 6.59
C ASN A 50 1.67 -0.08 6.13
N TYR A 51 1.66 -0.33 4.82
CA TYR A 51 1.42 -1.68 4.29
C TYR A 51 2.56 -2.63 4.65
N GLU A 52 3.81 -2.19 4.57
CA GLU A 52 4.98 -2.97 4.96
C GLU A 52 4.91 -3.41 6.44
N LYS A 53 4.71 -2.46 7.36
CA LYS A 53 4.53 -2.76 8.80
C LYS A 53 3.39 -3.71 9.08
N ALA A 54 2.28 -3.56 8.37
CA ALA A 54 1.12 -4.40 8.59
C ALA A 54 1.30 -5.80 8.00
N LEU A 55 2.13 -5.97 6.96
CA LEU A 55 2.56 -7.28 6.48
C LEU A 55 3.50 -7.96 7.48
N GLU A 56 4.47 -7.23 8.04
CA GLU A 56 5.38 -7.74 9.08
C GLU A 56 4.61 -8.22 10.33
N ALA A 57 3.54 -7.52 10.72
CA ALA A 57 2.69 -7.92 11.84
C ALA A 57 1.83 -9.18 11.58
N LEU A 58 1.70 -9.57 10.31
CA LEU A 58 0.93 -10.75 9.89
C LEU A 58 1.81 -11.98 9.63
N ASP A 59 3.13 -11.80 9.50
CA ASP A 59 4.13 -12.87 9.68
C ASP A 59 4.09 -13.46 11.10
#